data_AF-A0A5N7CWN6-F1
#
_entry.id   AF-A0A5N7CWN6-F1
#
_cell.length_a   1.000
_cell.length_b   1.000
_cell.length_c   1.000
_cell.angle_alpha   90.00
_cell.angle_beta   90.00
_cell.angle_gamma   90.00
#
_symmetry.space_group_name_H-M   'P 1'
#
loop_
_entity.id
_entity.type
_entity.pdbx_description
1 polymer ?
#
loop_
_entity_poly.entity_id
_entity_poly.type
_entity_poly.pdbx_seq_one_letter_code
_entity_poly.pdbx_strand_id
1 'polypeptide(L)'
;MVSQVDPVHLLVRAWDTYSGISCANLKIGFQGAASVDEPLYTACSVFNREPQLFILCQRKYLLHLSSWRWDRQVHTLPNQAVNVFVRDDDEALIILGDNGSDRRLRTYVLPIPISGRPEPAKVALSNLNQYRPALDSAVLTRTTRGQIVLVVATARGEFLAVKLPDGT
;
A
#
# COMPACT_ATOMS: atom_id res chain seq x y z
N MET A 1 -15.32 24.87 -19.21
CA MET A 1 -14.93 25.19 -17.82
C MET A 1 -13.79 24.25 -17.46
N VAL A 2 -12.56 24.76 -17.38
CA VAL A 2 -11.39 23.94 -17.02
C VAL A 2 -11.43 23.74 -15.51
N SER A 3 -11.62 22.51 -15.03
CA SER A 3 -11.61 22.22 -13.60
C SER A 3 -10.22 22.51 -13.05
N GLN A 4 -10.10 23.52 -12.18
CA GLN A 4 -8.87 23.71 -11.42
C GLN A 4 -8.64 22.49 -10.53
N VAL A 5 -7.40 22.00 -10.51
CA VAL A 5 -6.97 20.94 -9.60
C VAL A 5 -7.10 21.49 -8.18
N ASP A 6 -7.87 20.79 -7.34
CA ASP A 6 -8.02 21.08 -5.91
C ASP A 6 -6.93 20.29 -5.17
N PRO A 7 -5.79 20.92 -4.80
CA PRO A 7 -4.63 20.20 -4.24
C PRO A 7 -4.89 19.65 -2.83
N VAL A 8 -6.01 20.02 -2.22
CA VAL A 8 -6.37 19.68 -0.84
C VAL A 8 -7.24 18.42 -0.79
N HIS A 9 -7.74 17.95 -1.94
CA HIS A 9 -8.72 16.88 -1.96
C HIS A 9 -8.37 15.75 -2.91
N LEU A 10 -8.45 14.52 -2.38
CA LEU A 10 -8.43 13.30 -3.17
C LEU A 10 -9.86 12.96 -3.56
N LEU A 11 -10.11 12.78 -4.85
CA LEU A 11 -11.39 12.33 -5.38
C LEU A 11 -11.31 10.83 -5.62
N VAL A 12 -12.10 10.06 -4.87
CA VAL A 12 -12.19 8.61 -5.02
C VAL A 12 -13.53 8.28 -5.64
N ARG A 13 -13.50 7.59 -6.77
CA ARG A 13 -14.68 7.05 -7.43
C ARG A 13 -14.48 5.57 -7.62
N ALA A 14 -15.50 4.79 -7.25
CA ALA A 14 -15.49 3.34 -7.37
C ALA A 14 -16.66 2.91 -8.26
N TRP A 15 -16.41 1.95 -9.13
CA TRP A 15 -17.40 1.36 -10.02
C TRP A 15 -17.37 -0.15 -9.88
N ASP A 16 -18.54 -0.75 -10.00
CA ASP A 16 -18.67 -2.19 -10.14
C ASP A 16 -18.17 -2.57 -11.55
N THR A 17 -17.19 -3.47 -11.62
CA THR A 17 -16.53 -3.80 -12.89
C THR A 17 -17.44 -4.57 -13.86
N TYR A 18 -18.42 -5.31 -13.34
CA TYR A 18 -19.31 -6.12 -14.17
C TYR A 18 -20.42 -5.28 -14.81
N SER A 19 -21.06 -4.42 -14.02
CA SER A 19 -22.20 -3.59 -14.43
C SER A 19 -21.81 -2.18 -14.88
N GLY A 20 -20.61 -1.70 -14.53
CA GLY A 20 -20.16 -0.33 -14.77
C GLY A 20 -20.86 0.73 -13.91
N ILE A 21 -21.69 0.31 -12.95
CA ILE A 21 -22.44 1.22 -12.09
C ILE A 21 -21.51 1.84 -11.06
N SER A 22 -21.65 3.15 -10.83
CA SER A 22 -20.91 3.87 -9.79
C SER A 22 -21.34 3.37 -8.41
N CYS A 23 -20.42 2.72 -7.69
CA CYS A 23 -20.63 2.27 -6.32
C CYS A 23 -20.41 3.38 -5.29
N ALA A 24 -19.47 4.29 -5.55
CA ALA A 24 -19.12 5.35 -4.62
C ALA A 24 -18.48 6.57 -5.31
N ASN A 25 -18.69 7.74 -4.72
CA ASN A 25 -18.05 8.99 -5.10
C ASN A 25 -17.75 9.78 -3.82
N LEU A 26 -16.47 9.92 -3.50
CA LEU A 26 -15.99 10.46 -2.23
C LEU A 26 -14.99 11.58 -2.47
N LYS A 27 -15.15 12.65 -1.70
CA LYS A 27 -14.20 13.76 -1.62
C LYS A 27 -13.49 13.68 -0.26
N ILE A 28 -12.22 13.29 -0.28
CA ILE A 28 -11.36 13.16 0.90
C ILE A 28 -10.56 14.45 1.04
N GLY A 29 -10.74 15.18 2.12
CA GLY A 29 -9.92 16.35 2.45
C GLY A 29 -8.62 15.92 3.14
N PHE A 30 -7.53 15.83 2.40
CA PHE A 30 -6.22 15.44 2.92
C PHE A 30 -5.20 16.54 2.65
N GLN A 31 -4.69 17.15 3.71
CA GLN A 31 -3.53 18.05 3.67
C GLN A 31 -2.34 17.30 4.23
N GLY A 32 -1.53 16.73 3.33
CA GLY A 32 -0.27 16.10 3.69
C GLY A 32 0.78 17.11 4.18
N ALA A 33 1.96 16.62 4.53
CA ALA A 33 3.05 17.52 4.92
C ALA A 33 3.53 18.32 3.70
N ALA A 34 3.69 19.64 3.89
CA ALA A 34 4.22 20.55 2.88
C ALA A 34 5.67 20.23 2.46
N SER A 35 6.39 19.41 3.23
CA SER A 35 7.76 19.00 2.91
C SER A 35 7.85 17.86 1.90
N VAL A 36 6.72 17.28 1.47
CA VAL A 36 6.69 16.21 0.48
C VAL A 36 6.12 16.77 -0.82
N ASP A 37 7.01 17.21 -1.71
CA ASP A 37 6.68 17.79 -3.03
C ASP A 37 6.09 16.78 -4.03
N GLU A 38 5.95 15.50 -3.64
CA GLU A 38 5.50 14.44 -4.52
C GLU A 38 3.97 14.18 -4.37
N PRO A 39 3.17 14.34 -5.45
CA PRO A 39 1.75 13.98 -5.46
C PRO A 39 1.53 12.46 -5.62
N LEU A 40 2.47 11.64 -5.14
CA LEU A 40 2.40 10.19 -5.31
C LEU A 40 1.41 9.58 -4.34
N TYR A 41 0.56 8.70 -4.86
CA TYR A 41 -0.25 7.80 -4.08
C TYR A 41 -0.16 6.38 -4.65
N THR A 42 -0.29 5.39 -3.77
CA THR A 42 -0.60 4.01 -4.15
C THR A 42 -1.85 3.58 -3.41
N ALA A 43 -2.64 2.71 -4.03
CA ALA A 43 -3.88 2.24 -3.44
C ALA A 43 -4.03 0.73 -3.65
N CYS A 44 -4.63 0.06 -2.66
CA CYS A 44 -5.00 -1.34 -2.76
C CYS A 44 -6.36 -1.57 -2.11
N SER A 45 -7.17 -2.43 -2.72
CA SER A 45 -8.46 -2.87 -2.18
C SER A 45 -8.33 -4.24 -1.54
N VAL A 46 -9.07 -4.46 -0.46
CA VAL A 46 -9.13 -5.73 0.29
C VAL A 46 -10.59 -6.10 0.47
N PHE A 47 -10.94 -7.38 0.33
CA PHE A 47 -12.30 -7.88 0.54
C PHE A 47 -12.37 -8.86 1.70
N ASN A 48 -11.82 -8.47 2.85
CA ASN A 48 -11.91 -9.25 4.08
C ASN A 48 -13.25 -8.98 4.78
N ARG A 49 -14.27 -9.77 4.44
CA ARG A 49 -15.69 -9.66 4.85
C ARG A 49 -16.44 -8.45 4.27
N GLU A 50 -15.81 -7.29 4.22
CA GLU A 50 -16.36 -6.05 3.64
C GLU A 50 -15.35 -5.38 2.70
N PRO A 51 -15.81 -4.61 1.68
CA PRO A 51 -14.92 -3.84 0.82
C PRO A 51 -14.17 -2.78 1.62
N GLN A 52 -12.84 -2.83 1.55
CA GLN A 52 -11.94 -1.87 2.17
C GLN A 52 -10.98 -1.33 1.10
N LEU A 53 -10.72 -0.02 1.14
CA LEU A 53 -9.73 0.64 0.29
C LEU A 53 -8.69 1.31 1.18
N PHE A 54 -7.42 0.99 0.93
CA PHE A 54 -6.28 1.64 1.57
C PHE A 54 -5.56 2.50 0.54
N ILE A 55 -5.22 3.73 0.93
CA ILE A 55 -4.52 4.69 0.07
C ILE A 55 -3.30 5.22 0.83
N LEU A 56 -2.11 4.90 0.33
CA LEU A 56 -0.84 5.43 0.83
C LEU A 56 -0.51 6.73 0.09
N CYS A 57 -0.64 7.86 0.77
CA CYS A 57 -0.34 9.19 0.25
C CYS A 57 1.04 9.67 0.72
N GLN A 58 1.78 10.36 -0.16
CA GLN A 58 3.07 10.99 0.16
C GLN A 58 4.05 10.05 0.88
N ARG A 59 4.01 8.76 0.54
CA ARG A 59 4.87 7.71 1.11
C ARG A 59 4.79 7.57 2.63
N LYS A 60 3.78 8.13 3.31
CA LYS A 60 3.76 8.18 4.80
C LYS A 60 2.39 8.11 5.42
N TYR A 61 1.37 8.65 4.75
CA TYR A 61 0.02 8.76 5.29
C TYR A 61 -0.86 7.70 4.69
N LEU A 62 -1.36 6.80 5.52
CA LEU A 62 -2.26 5.73 5.11
C LEU A 62 -3.69 6.13 5.45
N LEU A 63 -4.52 6.25 4.42
CA LEU A 63 -5.95 6.47 4.53
C LEU A 63 -6.67 5.13 4.41
N HIS A 64 -7.68 4.93 5.24
CA HIS A 64 -8.50 3.73 5.24
C HIS A 64 -9.95 4.11 4.97
N LEU A 65 -10.56 3.44 3.99
CA LEU A 65 -11.96 3.58 3.67
C LEU A 65 -12.63 2.21 3.83
N SER A 66 -13.65 2.15 4.69
CA SER A 66 -14.45 0.95 4.90
C SER A 66 -15.82 1.12 4.27
N SER A 67 -16.27 0.13 3.49
CA SER A 67 -17.57 0.18 2.80
C SER A 67 -17.79 1.50 2.02
N TRP A 68 -16.72 2.00 1.40
CA TRP A 68 -16.67 3.28 0.69
C TRP A 68 -17.06 4.50 1.53
N ARG A 69 -16.75 4.47 2.83
CA ARG A 69 -16.87 5.61 3.73
C ARG A 69 -15.49 5.94 4.27
N TRP A 70 -15.20 7.23 4.37
CA TRP A 70 -13.99 7.69 5.03
C TRP A 70 -14.35 8.18 6.43
N ASP A 71 -13.75 7.55 7.44
CA ASP A 71 -13.92 7.86 8.86
C ASP A 71 -13.10 9.08 9.32
N ARG A 72 -12.42 9.75 8.38
CA ARG A 72 -11.51 10.88 8.61
C ARG A 72 -10.26 10.51 9.41
N GLN A 73 -9.95 9.22 9.54
CA GLN A 73 -8.70 8.77 10.13
C GLN A 73 -7.58 8.82 9.10
N VAL A 74 -6.42 9.27 9.58
CA VAL A 74 -5.16 9.31 8.84
C VAL A 74 -4.13 8.62 9.70
N HIS A 75 -3.68 7.46 9.26
CA HIS A 75 -2.65 6.71 9.94
C HIS A 75 -1.27 7.17 9.46
N THR A 76 -0.40 7.59 10.39
CA THR A 76 0.97 8.00 10.03
C THR A 76 1.92 6.83 10.25
N LEU A 77 2.52 6.34 9.17
CA LEU A 77 3.54 5.29 9.26
C LEU A 77 4.80 5.82 9.96
N PRO A 78 5.49 4.98 10.76
CA PRO A 78 6.71 5.38 11.46
C PRO A 78 7.88 5.62 10.49
N ASN A 79 7.87 4.95 9.34
CA ASN A 79 8.87 5.06 8.29
C ASN A 79 8.22 5.44 6.95
N GLN A 80 9.00 5.99 6.02
CA GLN A 80 8.53 6.20 4.66
C GLN A 80 8.40 4.85 3.91
N ALA A 81 7.28 4.70 3.24
CA ALA A 81 6.90 3.55 2.46
C ALA A 81 6.70 3.96 1.01
N VAL A 82 7.21 3.15 0.09
CA VAL A 82 7.16 3.46 -1.34
C VAL A 82 5.91 2.90 -1.99
N ASN A 83 5.44 1.72 -1.56
CA ASN A 83 4.21 1.08 -2.06
C ASN A 83 3.49 0.33 -0.93
N VAL A 84 2.19 0.12 -1.14
CA VAL A 84 1.34 -0.77 -0.36
C VAL A 84 0.67 -1.80 -1.26
N PHE A 85 0.61 -3.05 -0.80
CA PHE A 85 -0.06 -4.18 -1.44
C PHE A 85 -0.86 -4.95 -0.39
N VAL A 86 -1.66 -5.92 -0.84
CA VAL A 86 -2.39 -6.83 0.03
C VAL A 86 -1.70 -8.20 0.08
N ARG A 87 -1.75 -8.88 1.24
CA ARG A 87 -1.37 -10.29 1.36
C ARG A 87 -2.40 -11.17 0.63
N ASP A 88 -2.00 -12.34 0.18
CA ASP A 88 -2.85 -13.26 -0.60
C ASP A 88 -4.15 -13.72 0.11
N ASP A 89 -4.19 -13.67 1.44
CA ASP A 89 -5.34 -14.02 2.26
C ASP A 89 -6.17 -12.83 2.78
N ASP A 90 -5.89 -11.61 2.29
CA ASP A 90 -6.63 -10.38 2.65
C ASP A 90 -6.59 -9.99 4.15
N GLU A 91 -5.73 -10.61 4.97
CA GLU A 91 -5.66 -10.32 6.41
C GLU A 91 -4.65 -9.21 6.77
N ALA A 92 -3.76 -8.84 5.86
CA ALA A 92 -2.70 -7.86 6.14
C ALA A 92 -2.29 -7.06 4.90
N LEU A 93 -1.84 -5.83 5.14
CA LEU A 93 -1.16 -5.01 4.16
C LEU A 93 0.34 -5.34 4.15
N ILE A 94 0.88 -5.41 2.95
CA ILE A 94 2.30 -5.52 2.68
C ILE A 94 2.80 -4.13 2.30
N ILE A 95 3.74 -3.62 3.07
CA ILE A 95 4.31 -2.29 2.86
C ILE A 95 5.74 -2.48 2.40
N LEU A 96 6.06 -1.97 1.21
CA LEU A 96 7.45 -1.86 0.76
C LEU A 96 8.00 -0.53 1.24
N GLY A 97 9.04 -0.60 2.06
CA GLY A 97 9.75 0.55 2.60
C GLY A 97 10.70 1.18 1.60
N ASP A 98 11.07 2.43 1.87
CA ASP A 98 12.14 3.10 1.13
C ASP A 98 13.48 2.34 1.28
N ASN A 99 14.27 2.37 0.20
CA ASN A 99 15.56 1.70 0.11
C ASN A 99 16.64 2.30 1.03
N GLY A 100 16.35 3.40 1.73
CA GLY A 100 17.28 4.08 2.62
C GLY A 100 18.61 4.42 1.95
N SER A 101 19.61 4.77 2.76
CA SER A 101 20.97 4.99 2.26
C SER A 101 21.72 3.69 1.95
N ASP A 102 21.25 2.55 2.47
CA ASP A 102 21.90 1.24 2.31
C ASP A 102 21.42 0.44 1.09
N ARG A 103 20.50 1.00 0.29
CA ARG A 103 19.94 0.39 -0.93
C ARG A 103 19.31 -0.98 -0.68
N ARG A 104 18.67 -1.15 0.47
CA ARG A 104 18.00 -2.41 0.81
C ARG A 104 16.50 -2.27 0.77
N LEU A 105 15.86 -3.14 -0.02
CA LEU A 105 14.41 -3.26 -0.01
C LEU A 105 13.98 -3.80 1.35
N ARG A 106 13.12 -3.06 2.03
CA ARG A 106 12.51 -3.45 3.29
C ARG A 106 11.06 -3.79 3.04
N THR A 107 10.60 -4.89 3.60
CA THR A 107 9.18 -5.26 3.56
C THR A 107 8.65 -5.33 4.97
N TYR A 108 7.47 -4.77 5.16
CA TYR A 108 6.76 -4.77 6.42
C TYR A 108 5.37 -5.35 6.24
N VAL A 109 4.84 -5.94 7.30
CA VAL A 109 3.45 -6.43 7.38
C VAL A 109 2.69 -5.59 8.39
N LEU A 110 1.50 -5.14 8.01
CA LEU A 110 0.58 -4.41 8.88
C LEU A 110 -0.78 -5.15 8.91
N PRO A 111 -1.21 -5.70 10.07
CA PRO A 111 -2.46 -6.45 10.16
C PRO A 111 -3.69 -5.58 9.92
N ILE A 112 -4.76 -6.20 9.41
CA ILE A 112 -6.08 -5.60 9.24
C ILE A 112 -7.04 -6.26 10.26
N PRO A 113 -7.82 -5.50 11.04
CA PRO A 113 -7.91 -4.04 11.05
C PRO A 113 -6.68 -3.37 11.70
N ILE A 114 -6.37 -2.14 11.27
CA ILE A 114 -5.29 -1.35 11.85
C ILE A 114 -5.74 -0.83 13.22
N SER A 115 -5.26 -1.44 14.30
CA SER A 115 -5.54 -1.01 15.66
C SER A 115 -4.53 0.06 16.12
N GLY A 116 -5.01 1.30 16.28
CA GLY A 116 -4.21 2.39 16.82
C GLY A 116 -3.12 2.90 15.86
N ARG A 117 -1.92 3.16 16.39
CA ARG A 117 -0.79 3.66 15.60
C ARG A 117 -0.19 2.49 14.81
N PRO A 118 -0.02 2.60 13.48
CA PRO A 118 0.57 1.53 12.71
C PRO A 118 2.00 1.26 13.16
N GLU A 119 2.28 0.01 13.54
CA GLU A 119 3.62 -0.49 13.80
C GLU A 119 3.89 -1.67 12.87
N PRO A 120 4.34 -1.40 11.62
CA PRO A 120 4.58 -2.46 10.66
C PRO A 120 5.73 -3.36 11.14
N ALA A 121 5.49 -4.67 11.19
CA ALA A 121 6.51 -5.65 11.53
C ALA A 121 7.43 -5.85 10.33
N LYS A 122 8.75 -5.65 10.49
CA LYS A 122 9.71 -5.90 9.41
C LYS A 122 9.84 -7.40 9.18
N VAL A 123 9.61 -7.83 7.94
CA VAL A 123 9.64 -9.25 7.57
C VAL A 123 10.74 -9.57 6.55
N ALA A 124 11.28 -8.58 5.83
CA ALA A 124 12.29 -8.82 4.79
C ALA A 124 13.36 -7.73 4.70
N LEU A 125 14.54 -8.14 4.23
CA LEU A 125 15.60 -7.25 3.77
C LEU A 125 16.28 -7.89 2.56
N SER A 126 16.24 -7.24 1.39
CA SER A 126 16.94 -7.70 0.19
C SER A 126 17.94 -6.67 -0.30
N ASN A 127 19.16 -7.12 -0.64
CA ASN A 127 20.20 -6.30 -1.25
C ASN A 127 19.90 -6.12 -2.75
N LEU A 128 18.82 -5.40 -3.08
CA LEU A 128 18.55 -5.02 -4.45
C LEU A 128 19.31 -3.71 -4.74
N ASN A 129 20.38 -3.80 -5.53
CA ASN A 129 21.25 -2.66 -5.84
C ASN A 129 20.47 -1.45 -6.40
N GLN A 130 19.31 -1.67 -7.04
CA GLN A 130 18.38 -0.63 -7.52
C GLN A 130 16.95 -1.18 -7.58
N TYR A 131 16.16 -1.03 -6.50
CA TYR A 131 14.70 -1.22 -6.59
C TYR A 131 14.03 0.12 -6.93
N ARG A 132 13.34 0.21 -8.08
CA ARG A 132 12.60 1.40 -8.50
C ARG A 132 11.12 1.19 -8.18
N PRO A 133 10.57 1.85 -7.16
CA PRO A 133 9.29 1.45 -6.60
C PRO A 133 8.07 1.66 -7.49
N ALA A 134 8.12 2.56 -8.47
CA ALA A 134 6.88 3.11 -9.04
C ALA A 134 6.11 2.18 -9.97
N LEU A 135 6.69 1.07 -10.44
CA LEU A 135 6.08 0.25 -11.50
C LEU A 135 6.04 -1.26 -11.20
N ASP A 136 6.62 -1.68 -10.08
CA ASP A 136 6.72 -3.10 -9.73
C ASP A 136 5.53 -3.50 -8.84
N SER A 137 4.99 -4.70 -9.06
CA SER A 137 3.96 -5.30 -8.22
C SER A 137 4.58 -6.32 -7.28
N ALA A 138 4.05 -6.45 -6.06
CA ALA A 138 4.56 -7.43 -5.11
C ALA A 138 3.43 -8.14 -4.37
N VAL A 139 3.65 -9.41 -4.05
CA VAL A 139 2.76 -10.22 -3.22
C VAL A 139 3.58 -10.98 -2.20
N LEU A 140 3.06 -11.06 -0.98
CA LEU A 140 3.57 -11.97 0.04
C LEU A 140 2.70 -13.22 0.02
N THR A 141 3.33 -14.38 -0.17
CA THR A 141 2.63 -15.67 -0.24
C THR A 141 3.37 -16.74 0.56
N ARG A 142 2.75 -17.91 0.73
CA ARG A 142 3.36 -19.08 1.37
C ARG A 142 3.69 -20.14 0.33
N THR A 143 4.88 -20.71 0.43
CA THR A 143 5.23 -21.93 -0.32
C THR A 143 4.40 -23.12 0.17
N THR A 144 4.44 -24.23 -0.57
CA THR A 144 3.83 -25.51 -0.16
C THR A 144 4.37 -26.05 1.16
N ARG A 145 5.51 -25.54 1.64
CA ARG A 145 6.12 -25.89 2.92
C ARG A 145 5.80 -24.88 4.03
N GLY A 146 4.89 -23.93 3.79
CA GLY A 146 4.49 -22.89 4.73
C GLY A 146 5.45 -21.71 4.84
N GLN A 147 6.60 -21.73 4.16
CA GLN A 147 7.57 -20.62 4.19
C GLN A 147 7.02 -19.40 3.50
N ILE A 148 7.15 -18.24 4.14
CA ILE A 148 6.72 -16.96 3.59
C ILE A 148 7.75 -16.47 2.56
N VAL A 149 7.27 -16.09 1.38
CA VAL A 149 8.08 -15.58 0.27
C VAL A 149 7.45 -14.30 -0.27
N LEU A 150 8.29 -13.29 -0.46
CA LEU A 150 7.93 -12.10 -1.22
C LEU A 150 8.23 -12.35 -2.69
N VAL A 151 7.20 -12.26 -3.53
CA VAL A 151 7.35 -12.33 -4.99
C VAL A 151 7.13 -10.93 -5.53
N VAL A 152 8.14 -10.39 -6.22
CA VAL A 152 8.08 -9.10 -6.89
C VAL A 152 8.07 -9.33 -8.40
N ALA A 153 7.01 -8.89 -9.06
CA ALA A 153 6.92 -8.81 -10.51
C ALA A 153 7.39 -7.42 -10.94
N THR A 154 8.51 -7.37 -11.66
CA THR A 154 9.07 -6.11 -12.14
C THR A 154 8.34 -5.64 -13.39
N ALA A 155 8.39 -4.33 -13.66
CA ALA A 155 7.85 -3.74 -14.88
C ALA A 155 8.51 -4.27 -16.18
N ARG A 156 9.64 -4.99 -16.07
CA ARG A 156 10.35 -5.63 -17.19
C ARG A 156 9.89 -7.05 -17.47
N GLY A 157 8.94 -7.57 -16.68
CA GLY A 157 8.46 -8.95 -16.77
C GLY A 157 9.33 -9.98 -16.04
N GLU A 158 10.30 -9.52 -15.24
CA GLU A 158 11.14 -10.39 -14.40
C GLU A 158 10.47 -10.65 -13.04
N PHE A 159 10.71 -11.82 -12.47
CA PHE A 159 10.21 -12.19 -11.14
C PHE A 159 11.37 -12.35 -10.15
N LEU A 160 11.25 -11.69 -9.01
CA LEU A 160 12.19 -11.81 -7.90
C LEU A 160 11.47 -12.51 -6.74
N ALA A 161 11.94 -13.69 -6.36
CA ALA A 161 11.47 -14.40 -5.18
C ALA A 161 12.46 -14.20 -4.02
N VAL A 162 12.02 -13.48 -2.98
CA VAL A 162 12.82 -13.23 -1.78
C VAL A 162 12.24 -14.08 -0.65
N LYS A 163 13.01 -15.08 -0.21
CA LYS A 163 12.67 -15.88 0.97
C LYS A 163 12.77 -15.01 2.21
N LEU A 164 11.75 -15.08 3.06
CA LEU A 164 11.77 -14.40 4.34
C LEU A 164 12.36 -15.32 5.43
N PRO A 165 12.99 -14.78 6.49
CA PRO A 165 13.51 -15.58 7.58
C PRO A 165 12.38 -16.34 8.29
N ASP A 166 12.62 -17.59 8.68
CA ASP A 166 11.70 -18.35 9.52
C ASP A 166 11.68 -17.72 10.93
N GLY A 167 10.53 -17.20 11.38
CA GLY A 167 10.35 -16.73 12.76
C GLY A 167 9.80 -15.31 12.97
N THR A 168 8.94 -14.82 12.07
CA THR A 168 8.08 -13.64 12.34
C THR A 168 6.68 -14.06 12.74
#